data_AF-A0A7X0XZK9-F1
#
_entry.id   AF-A0A7X0XZK9-F1
#
_cell.length_a   1.000
_cell.length_b   1.000
_cell.length_c   1.000
_cell.angle_alpha   90.00
_cell.angle_beta   90.00
_cell.angle_gamma   90.00
#
_symmetry.space_group_name_H-M   'P 1'
#
loop_
_entity.id
_entity.type
_entity.pdbx_description
1 polymer ?
#
loop_
_entity_poly.entity_id
_entity_poly.type
_entity_poly.pdbx_seq_one_letter_code
_entity_poly.pdbx_strand_id
1 'polypeptide(L)' 'MSIWEKDSDKPNRLTQKDIELAEKTFGVTLPKSYLKVLKEQNGGYLKTELLPVK' A
#
# COMPACT_ATOMS: atom_id res chain seq x y z
N MET A 1 18.32 1.36 12.30
CA MET A 1 16.97 0.87 12.64
C MET A 1 15.99 1.64 11.80
N SER A 2 15.49 1.05 10.72
CA SER A 2 14.44 1.66 9.91
C SER A 2 13.10 1.38 10.59
N ILE A 3 12.35 2.42 10.95
CA ILE A 3 10.98 2.27 11.51
C ILE A 3 10.05 1.48 10.56
N TRP A 4 10.44 1.37 9.29
CA TRP A 4 9.70 0.71 8.21
C TRP A 4 9.93 -0.81 8.12
N GLU A 5 10.95 -1.34 8.82
CA GLU A 5 11.33 -2.76 8.73
C GLU A 5 10.57 -3.66 9.72
N LYS A 6 10.01 -3.10 10.80
CA LYS A 6 9.37 -3.88 11.88
C LYS A 6 7.84 -3.94 11.84
N ASP A 7 7.20 -3.29 10.87
CA ASP A 7 5.75 -3.41 10.70
C ASP A 7 5.41 -4.78 10.08
N SER A 8 5.09 -5.74 10.95
CA SER A 8 4.71 -7.12 10.63
C SER A 8 3.34 -7.25 9.97
N ASP A 9 2.53 -6.19 9.99
CA ASP A 9 1.12 -6.22 9.58
C ASP A 9 0.94 -5.68 8.15
N LYS A 10 1.94 -5.89 7.30
CA LYS A 10 1.83 -5.49 5.90
C LYS A 10 0.91 -6.47 5.17
N PRO A 11 -0.12 -5.97 4.45
CA PRO A 11 -0.96 -6.84 3.63
C PRO A 11 -0.13 -7.53 2.55
N ASN A 12 -0.62 -8.68 2.09
CA ASN A 12 0.02 -9.42 1.01
C ASN A 12 0.17 -8.55 -0.24
N ARG A 13 1.27 -8.76 -0.97
CA ARG A 13 1.53 -8.08 -2.23
C ARG A 13 0.43 -8.39 -3.24
N LEU A 14 0.03 -7.37 -4.00
CA LEU A 14 -0.91 -7.53 -5.10
C LEU A 14 -0.23 -8.23 -6.28
N THR A 15 -0.97 -9.11 -6.92
CA THR A 15 -0.63 -9.64 -8.23
C THR A 15 -1.15 -8.71 -9.32
N GLN A 16 -0.65 -8.88 -10.55
CA GLN A 16 -1.16 -8.14 -11.70
C GLN A 16 -2.66 -8.41 -11.93
N LYS A 17 -3.15 -9.62 -11.62
CA LYS A 17 -4.58 -9.97 -11.73
C LYS A 17 -5.45 -9.19 -10.75
N ASP A 18 -4.95 -8.89 -9.56
CA ASP A 18 -5.68 -8.10 -8.58
C ASP A 18 -5.85 -6.64 -9.06
N ILE A 19 -4.80 -6.09 -9.71
CA ILE A 19 -4.86 -4.77 -10.34
C ILE A 19 -5.87 -4.75 -11.48
N GLU A 20 -5.81 -5.72 -12.39
CA GLU A 20 -6.74 -5.84 -13.52
C GLU A 20 -8.18 -5.99 -13.05
N LEU A 21 -8.41 -6.78 -12.00
CA LEU A 21 -9.74 -6.93 -11.39
C LEU A 21 -10.25 -5.61 -10.83
N ALA A 22 -9.41 -4.85 -10.10
CA ALA A 22 -9.79 -3.56 -9.53
C ALA A 22 -10.13 -2.53 -10.62
N GLU A 23 -9.26 -2.38 -11.63
CA GLU A 23 -9.49 -1.45 -12.75
C GLU A 23 -10.78 -1.78 -13.50
N LYS A 24 -11.02 -3.06 -13.79
CA LYS A 24 -12.25 -3.51 -14.44
C LYS A 24 -13.49 -3.27 -13.57
N THR A 25 -13.40 -3.55 -12.28
CA THR A 25 -14.53 -3.43 -11.34
C THR A 25 -14.96 -1.97 -11.18
N PHE A 26 -14.00 -1.06 -11.07
CA PHE A 26 -14.27 0.36 -10.86
C PHE A 26 -14.34 1.18 -12.16
N GLY A 27 -14.01 0.58 -13.31
CA GLY A 27 -14.02 1.26 -14.61
C GLY A 27 -12.99 2.39 -14.70
N VAL A 28 -11.86 2.24 -14.01
CA VAL A 28 -10.79 3.25 -13.94
C VAL A 28 -9.44 2.64 -14.30
N THR A 29 -8.50 3.48 -14.69
CA THR A 29 -7.08 3.12 -14.79
C THR A 29 -6.33 3.72 -13.61
N LEU A 30 -5.60 2.90 -12.86
CA LEU A 30 -4.82 3.37 -11.73
C LEU A 30 -3.60 4.16 -12.23
N PRO A 31 -3.29 5.32 -11.60
CA PRO A 31 -2.11 6.09 -11.97
C PRO A 31 -0.82 5.29 -11.82
N LYS A 32 0.14 5.48 -12.74
CA LYS A 32 1.46 4.83 -12.68
C LYS A 32 2.20 5.06 -11.36
N SER A 33 2.08 6.27 -10.80
CA SER A 33 2.65 6.62 -9.49
C SER A 33 2.03 5.80 -8.36
N TYR A 34 0.71 5.58 -8.40
CA TYR A 34 0.00 4.77 -7.42
C TYR A 34 0.38 3.29 -7.54
N LEU A 35 0.47 2.76 -8.76
CA LEU A 35 0.95 1.40 -9.01
C LEU A 35 2.38 1.17 -8.50
N LYS A 36 3.25 2.18 -8.55
CA LYS A 36 4.61 2.09 -8.00
C LYS A 36 4.56 1.88 -6.48
N VAL A 37 3.73 2.65 -5.78
CA VAL A 37 3.55 2.51 -4.32
C VAL A 37 2.93 1.16 -3.98
N LEU A 38 1.92 0.70 -4.73
CA LEU A 38 1.27 -0.59 -4.51
C LEU A 38 2.21 -1.80 -4.70
N LYS A 39 3.23 -1.67 -5.56
CA LYS A 39 4.29 -2.70 -5.71
C LYS A 39 5.21 -2.78 -4.49
N GLU A 40 5.44 -1.66 -3.83
CA GLU A 40 6.23 -1.59 -2.61
C GLU A 40 5.41 -2.10 -1.41
N GLN A 41 4.14 -1.66 -1.31
CA GLN A 41 3.23 -2.08 -0.24
C GLN A 41 1.76 -1.94 -0.64
N ASN A 42 0.98 -3.00 -0.45
CA ASN A 42 -0.46 -3.03 -0.68
C ASN A 42 -1.23 -2.42 0.51
N GLY A 43 -1.18 -1.10 0.68
CA GLY A 43 -1.85 -0.42 1.79
C GLY A 43 -1.17 -0.68 3.14
N GLY A 44 -1.95 -0.77 4.22
CA GLY A 44 -1.44 -0.85 5.59
C GLY A 44 -1.57 0.47 6.35
N TYR A 45 -1.06 0.49 7.58
CA TYR A 45 -1.18 1.63 8.48
C TYR A 45 0.07 1.75 9.36
N LEU A 46 0.34 2.96 9.83
CA LEU A 46 1.39 3.21 10.80
C LEU A 46 0.89 2.85 12.20
N LYS A 47 1.63 1.99 12.91
CA LYS A 47 1.30 1.59 14.29
C LYS A 47 1.75 2.58 15.37
N THR A 48 2.49 3.62 14.99
CA THR A 48 2.97 4.61 15.96
C THR A 48 1.83 5.49 16.45
N GLU A 49 1.72 5.67 17.77
CA GLU A 49 1.00 6.82 18.31
C GLU A 49 1.71 8.06 17.77
N LEU A 50 1.07 8.75 16.83
CA LEU A 50 1.51 10.07 16.38
C LEU A 50 1.18 11.05 17.50
N LEU A 51 1.92 10.95 18.60
CA LEU A 51 1.91 12.00 19.62
C LEU A 51 2.34 13.29 18.93
N PRO A 52 1.60 14.40 19.10
CA PRO A 52 1.97 15.66 18.48
C PRO A 52 3.38 16.05 18.98
N VAL A 53 4.25 16.36 18.02
CA VAL A 53 5.55 16.95 18.32
C VAL A 53 5.28 18.27 19.04
N LYS A 54 5.75 18.38 20.29
CA LYS A 54 5.73 19.63 21.06
C LYS A 54 6.69 20.65 20.46
#